data_AF-A0A1R3XWG8-F1
#
_entry.id   AF-A0A1R3XWG8-F1
#
_cell.length_a   1.000
_cell.length_b   1.000
_cell.length_c   1.000
_cell.angle_alpha   90.00
_cell.angle_beta   90.00
_cell.angle_gamma   90.00
#
_symmetry.space_group_name_H-M   'P 1'
#
loop_
_entity.id
_entity.type
_entity.pdbx_description
1 polymer ?
#
loop_
_entity_poly.entity_id
_entity_poly.type
_entity_poly.pdbx_seq_one_letter_code
_entity_poly.pdbx_strand_id
1 'polypeptide(L)'
;MSRLRALSLAAGLVGWSLVSPRLPAPWRIPLQAGLGSVLVLVTRATMGLWPPRLWAGLRLGWAAGAAAATAIAATTPVPMVRLSMSARELPASVPVWLVWHIPGGTVWAEEAAFRGALATIGARAFGRSGGRILQAGAFGLSHIADARATGEPLVLTVLATGIAGWMFGWLADRSGSLAAPLLTHLAINEAGAVAAVLVQRRSGISTRL
;
A
#
# COMPACT_ATOMS: atom_id res chain seq x y z
N MET A 1 -28.72 -5.99 -0.15
CA MET A 1 -27.66 -6.98 -0.46
C MET A 1 -26.30 -6.35 -0.81
N SER A 2 -26.21 -5.22 -1.51
CA SER A 2 -24.93 -4.59 -1.90
C SER A 2 -24.07 -4.12 -0.71
N ARG A 3 -24.68 -3.49 0.31
CA ARG A 3 -23.99 -3.04 1.53
C ARG A 3 -23.32 -4.17 2.31
N LEU A 4 -24.04 -5.28 2.51
CA LEU A 4 -23.49 -6.47 3.18
C LEU A 4 -22.25 -7.00 2.45
N ARG A 5 -22.31 -7.15 1.11
CA ARG A 5 -21.15 -7.58 0.32
C ARG A 5 -19.93 -6.66 0.47
N ALA A 6 -20.15 -5.34 0.47
CA ALA A 6 -19.08 -4.37 0.65
C ALA A 6 -18.44 -4.46 2.04
N LEU A 7 -19.26 -4.56 3.09
CA LEU A 7 -18.78 -4.74 4.47
C LEU A 7 -18.09 -6.09 4.66
N SER A 8 -18.60 -7.16 4.07
CA SER A 8 -17.99 -8.49 4.12
C SER A 8 -16.63 -8.53 3.41
N LEU A 9 -16.48 -7.87 2.24
CA LEU A 9 -15.17 -7.78 1.60
C LEU A 9 -14.19 -6.94 2.45
N ALA A 10 -14.63 -5.82 3.00
CA ALA A 10 -13.80 -5.00 3.89
C ALA A 10 -13.31 -5.82 5.09
N ALA A 11 -14.22 -6.51 5.78
CA ALA A 11 -13.89 -7.39 6.90
C ALA A 11 -12.97 -8.55 6.46
N GLY A 12 -13.20 -9.13 5.27
CA GLY A 12 -12.35 -10.18 4.71
C GLY A 12 -10.93 -9.71 4.40
N LEU A 13 -10.75 -8.49 3.87
CA LEU A 13 -9.43 -7.90 3.63
C LEU A 13 -8.69 -7.59 4.94
N VAL A 14 -9.40 -7.05 5.94
CA VAL A 14 -8.83 -6.86 7.29
C VAL A 14 -8.46 -8.20 7.90
N GLY A 15 -9.34 -9.20 7.86
CA GLY A 15 -9.05 -10.55 8.35
C GLY A 15 -7.85 -11.20 7.64
N TRP A 16 -7.76 -11.04 6.32
CA TRP A 16 -6.64 -11.52 5.52
C TRP A 16 -5.30 -10.94 5.99
N SER A 17 -5.23 -9.64 6.28
CA SER A 17 -4.01 -9.00 6.78
C SER A 17 -3.54 -9.53 8.14
N LEU A 18 -4.45 -10.07 8.96
CA LEU A 18 -4.10 -10.70 10.22
C LEU A 18 -3.55 -12.12 10.04
N VAL A 19 -3.76 -12.74 8.88
CA VAL A 19 -3.42 -14.15 8.60
C VAL A 19 -2.27 -14.27 7.63
N SER A 20 -2.23 -13.47 6.56
CA SER A 20 -1.23 -13.54 5.50
C SER A 20 0.22 -13.43 6.00
N PRO A 21 0.56 -12.67 7.07
CA PRO A 21 1.93 -12.60 7.56
C PRO A 21 2.46 -13.94 8.10
N ARG A 22 1.57 -14.87 8.49
CA ARG A 22 1.96 -16.23 8.94
C ARG A 22 2.42 -17.14 7.82
N LEU A 23 2.20 -16.75 6.56
CA LEU A 23 2.63 -17.52 5.39
C LEU A 23 4.10 -17.21 5.05
N PRO A 24 4.89 -18.21 4.64
CA PRO A 24 6.25 -17.97 4.16
C PRO A 24 6.24 -17.04 2.95
N ALA A 25 7.21 -16.11 2.89
CA ALA A 25 7.28 -15.08 1.84
C ALA A 25 7.18 -15.62 0.40
N PRO A 26 7.87 -16.72 0.01
CA PRO A 26 7.79 -17.23 -1.37
C PRO A 26 6.37 -17.58 -1.83
N TRP A 27 5.50 -18.00 -0.92
CA TRP A 27 4.10 -18.32 -1.21
C TRP A 27 3.19 -17.11 -1.01
N ARG A 28 3.45 -16.31 0.02
CA ARG A 28 2.65 -15.14 0.38
C ARG A 28 2.60 -14.13 -0.76
N ILE A 29 3.75 -13.78 -1.35
CA ILE A 29 3.84 -12.74 -2.38
C ILE A 29 2.97 -13.03 -3.62
N PRO A 30 3.13 -14.17 -4.32
CA PRO A 30 2.29 -14.48 -5.48
C PRO A 30 0.82 -14.66 -5.09
N LEU A 31 0.52 -15.20 -3.90
CA LEU A 31 -0.85 -15.34 -3.42
C LEU A 31 -1.53 -13.98 -3.22
N GLN A 32 -0.87 -13.01 -2.61
CA GLN A 32 -1.42 -11.65 -2.43
C GLN A 32 -1.69 -10.97 -3.78
N ALA A 33 -0.71 -11.02 -4.69
CA ALA A 33 -0.86 -10.45 -6.02
C ALA A 33 -2.02 -11.11 -6.80
N GLY A 34 -2.10 -12.45 -6.74
CA GLY A 34 -3.17 -13.24 -7.36
C GLY A 34 -4.54 -12.92 -6.78
N LEU A 35 -4.68 -12.87 -5.45
CA LEU A 35 -5.94 -12.53 -4.77
C LEU A 35 -6.41 -11.12 -5.15
N GLY A 36 -5.52 -10.13 -5.17
CA GLY A 36 -5.84 -8.78 -5.64
C GLY A 36 -6.42 -8.78 -7.06
N SER A 37 -5.78 -9.49 -7.99
CA SER A 37 -6.25 -9.64 -9.37
C SER A 37 -7.59 -10.34 -9.47
N VAL A 38 -7.79 -11.45 -8.74
CA VAL A 38 -9.07 -12.17 -8.70
C VAL A 38 -10.19 -11.28 -8.16
N LEU A 39 -9.92 -10.51 -7.10
CA LEU A 39 -10.89 -9.57 -6.54
C LEU A 39 -11.28 -8.49 -7.56
N VAL A 40 -10.32 -7.94 -8.31
CA VAL A 40 -10.60 -7.00 -9.41
C VAL A 40 -11.54 -7.61 -10.45
N LEU A 41 -11.27 -8.86 -10.87
CA LEU A 41 -12.08 -9.57 -11.86
C LEU A 41 -13.51 -9.83 -11.34
N VAL A 42 -13.63 -10.41 -10.14
CA VAL A 42 -14.92 -10.80 -9.54
C VAL A 42 -15.79 -9.57 -9.24
N THR A 43 -15.19 -8.47 -8.79
CA THR A 43 -15.93 -7.22 -8.52
C THR A 43 -16.19 -6.40 -9.79
N ARG A 44 -15.58 -6.78 -10.92
CA ARG A 44 -15.58 -6.04 -12.18
C ARG A 44 -15.10 -4.60 -11.97
N ALA A 45 -13.98 -4.45 -11.28
CA ALA A 45 -13.40 -3.15 -10.99
C ALA A 45 -12.82 -2.51 -12.25
N THR A 46 -13.19 -1.27 -12.54
CA THR A 46 -12.61 -0.51 -13.65
C THR A 46 -11.30 0.11 -13.19
N MET A 47 -10.17 -0.41 -13.65
CA MET A 47 -8.85 0.05 -13.18
C MET A 47 -8.32 1.29 -13.89
N GLY A 48 -8.83 1.64 -15.08
CA GLY A 48 -8.38 2.82 -15.82
C GLY A 48 -6.91 2.76 -16.26
N LEU A 49 -6.37 1.56 -16.48
CA LEU A 49 -4.97 1.33 -16.92
C LEU A 49 -4.80 1.41 -18.44
N TRP A 50 -5.69 2.14 -19.13
CA TRP A 50 -5.67 2.33 -20.57
C TRP A 50 -5.82 3.82 -20.91
N PRO A 51 -5.25 4.31 -22.02
CA PRO A 51 -5.47 5.68 -22.49
C PRO A 51 -6.97 6.01 -22.68
N PRO A 52 -7.40 7.26 -22.42
CA PRO A 52 -6.61 8.41 -21.95
C PRO A 52 -6.43 8.47 -20.42
N ARG A 53 -7.15 7.64 -19.65
CA ARG A 53 -7.13 7.67 -18.18
C ARG A 53 -5.77 7.29 -17.62
N LEU A 54 -5.07 6.38 -18.27
CA LEU A 54 -3.69 6.03 -17.93
C LEU A 54 -2.78 7.25 -17.89
N TRP A 55 -2.86 8.15 -18.88
CA TRP A 55 -2.01 9.35 -18.93
C TRP A 55 -2.28 10.32 -17.79
N ALA A 56 -3.57 10.54 -17.48
CA ALA A 56 -3.95 11.33 -16.33
C ALA A 56 -3.46 10.70 -15.01
N GLY A 57 -3.56 9.37 -14.92
CA GLY A 57 -3.07 8.58 -13.80
C GLY A 57 -1.56 8.70 -13.61
N LEU A 58 -0.79 8.50 -14.68
CA LEU A 58 0.67 8.63 -14.66
C LEU A 58 1.09 10.05 -14.27
N ARG A 59 0.50 11.09 -14.88
CA ARG A 59 0.86 12.49 -14.59
C ARG A 59 0.62 12.84 -13.12
N LEU A 60 -0.54 12.48 -12.58
CA LEU A 60 -0.88 12.76 -11.19
C LEU A 60 -0.06 11.90 -10.23
N GLY A 61 0.11 10.61 -10.54
CA GLY A 61 0.88 9.65 -9.76
C GLY A 61 2.36 10.01 -9.67
N TRP A 62 2.98 10.47 -10.76
CA TRP A 62 4.35 10.98 -10.76
C TRP A 62 4.50 12.22 -9.88
N ALA A 63 3.59 13.19 -9.98
CA ALA A 63 3.66 14.39 -9.17
C ALA A 63 3.53 14.08 -7.67
N ALA A 64 2.55 13.24 -7.30
CA ALA A 64 2.33 12.83 -5.91
C ALA A 64 3.46 11.92 -5.40
N GLY A 65 3.94 10.98 -6.21
CA GLY A 65 5.06 10.10 -5.89
C GLY A 65 6.37 10.85 -5.69
N ALA A 66 6.67 11.82 -6.56
CA ALA A 66 7.83 12.70 -6.40
C ALA A 66 7.74 13.51 -5.11
N ALA A 67 6.59 14.12 -4.82
CA ALA A 67 6.39 14.85 -3.57
C ALA A 67 6.61 13.96 -2.33
N ALA A 68 6.08 12.73 -2.35
CA ALA A 68 6.25 11.78 -1.26
C ALA A 68 7.70 11.32 -1.10
N ALA A 69 8.38 10.99 -2.20
CA ALA A 69 9.79 10.61 -2.19
C ALA A 69 10.69 11.75 -1.69
N THR A 70 10.43 13.00 -2.11
CA THR A 70 11.11 14.19 -1.60
C THR A 70 10.88 14.37 -0.10
N ALA A 71 9.65 14.20 0.38
CA ALA A 71 9.35 14.28 1.81
C ALA A 71 10.09 13.21 2.63
N ILE A 72 10.16 11.97 2.12
CA ILE A 72 10.93 10.88 2.75
C ILE A 72 12.43 11.23 2.76
N ALA A 73 12.98 11.67 1.64
CA ALA A 73 14.38 12.07 1.55
C ALA A 73 14.72 13.24 2.49
N ALA A 74 13.86 14.25 2.57
CA ALA A 74 14.03 15.42 3.44
C ALA A 74 13.90 15.08 4.94
N THR A 75 13.08 14.09 5.30
CA THR A 75 12.90 13.66 6.69
C THR A 75 13.92 12.62 7.14
N THR A 76 14.56 11.90 6.22
CA THR A 76 15.57 10.86 6.52
C THR A 76 16.69 11.33 7.47
N PRO A 77 17.23 12.57 7.38
CA PRO A 77 18.26 13.03 8.31
C PRO A 77 17.78 13.30 9.74
N VAL A 78 16.46 13.48 9.94
CA VAL A 78 15.88 13.78 11.26
C VAL A 78 16.21 12.64 12.24
N PRO A 79 16.76 12.91 13.44
CA PRO A 79 17.28 11.87 14.33
C PRO A 79 16.28 10.75 14.62
N MET A 80 15.03 11.09 14.94
CA MET A 80 13.98 10.10 15.22
C MET A 80 13.67 9.20 14.01
N VAL A 81 13.62 9.77 12.81
CA VAL A 81 13.36 9.04 11.56
C VAL A 81 14.55 8.14 11.24
N ARG A 82 15.77 8.68 11.34
CA ARG A 82 17.00 7.93 11.09
C ARG A 82 17.14 6.73 12.05
N LEU A 83 16.85 6.93 13.34
CA LEU A 83 16.87 5.86 14.35
C LEU A 83 15.85 4.76 14.02
N SER A 84 14.62 5.14 13.67
CA SER A 84 13.58 4.20 13.23
C SER A 84 14.03 3.41 11.99
N MET A 85 14.62 4.07 10.99
CA MET A 85 15.15 3.42 9.78
C MET A 85 16.33 2.47 10.06
N SER A 86 17.22 2.83 10.99
CA SER A 86 18.35 1.97 11.36
C SER A 86 17.92 0.72 12.13
N ALA A 87 16.80 0.78 12.86
CA ALA A 87 16.29 -0.32 13.66
C ALA A 87 15.45 -1.33 12.86
N ARG A 88 15.15 -1.05 11.58
CA ARG A 88 14.34 -1.96 10.74
C ARG A 88 15.09 -3.23 10.38
N GLU A 89 14.41 -4.36 10.47
CA GLU A 89 14.89 -5.61 9.87
C GLU A 89 14.79 -5.52 8.35
N LEU A 90 15.94 -5.64 7.67
CA LEU A 90 15.97 -5.72 6.22
C LEU A 90 15.74 -7.17 5.77
N PRO A 91 15.04 -7.39 4.64
CA PRO A 91 14.89 -8.73 4.10
C PRO A 91 16.21 -9.29 3.61
N ALA A 92 16.32 -10.62 3.57
CA ALA A 92 17.52 -11.34 3.17
C ALA A 92 18.07 -10.93 1.77
N SER A 93 17.19 -10.51 0.86
CA SER A 93 17.57 -10.00 -0.46
C SER A 93 16.89 -8.67 -0.75
N VAL A 94 17.66 -7.58 -0.66
CA VAL A 94 17.21 -6.23 -1.03
C VAL A 94 16.80 -6.16 -2.51
N PRO A 95 17.53 -6.72 -3.49
CA PRO A 95 17.07 -6.67 -4.89
C PRO A 95 15.72 -7.35 -5.12
N VAL A 96 15.49 -8.53 -4.53
CA VAL A 96 14.20 -9.22 -4.63
C VAL A 96 13.10 -8.43 -3.94
N TRP A 97 13.43 -7.76 -2.83
CA TRP A 97 12.48 -6.91 -2.13
C TRP A 97 11.99 -5.75 -3.00
N LEU A 98 12.91 -4.98 -3.58
CA LEU A 98 12.61 -3.80 -4.41
C LEU A 98 11.98 -4.17 -5.76
N VAL A 99 12.40 -5.27 -6.40
CA VAL A 99 11.91 -5.62 -7.75
C VAL A 99 10.62 -6.43 -7.73
N TRP A 100 10.37 -7.21 -6.68
CA TRP A 100 9.24 -8.16 -6.66
C TRP A 100 8.32 -8.03 -5.46
N HIS A 101 8.87 -8.07 -4.24
CA HIS A 101 8.02 -8.08 -3.03
C HIS A 101 7.25 -6.77 -2.85
N ILE A 102 7.89 -5.61 -3.05
CA ILE A 102 7.21 -4.32 -2.98
C ILE A 102 6.25 -4.15 -4.15
N PRO A 103 6.66 -4.24 -5.44
CA PRO A 103 5.77 -3.88 -6.54
C PRO A 103 4.59 -4.83 -6.68
N GLY A 104 4.83 -6.15 -6.61
CA GLY A 104 3.80 -7.15 -6.79
C GLY A 104 3.09 -7.55 -5.49
N GLY A 105 3.89 -7.87 -4.48
CA GLY A 105 3.39 -8.44 -3.23
C GLY A 105 2.70 -7.46 -2.28
N THR A 106 3.00 -6.17 -2.44
CA THR A 106 2.48 -5.08 -1.60
C THR A 106 1.65 -4.13 -2.45
N VAL A 107 2.30 -3.38 -3.33
CA VAL A 107 1.67 -2.26 -4.05
C VAL A 107 0.54 -2.74 -4.96
N TRP A 108 0.80 -3.69 -5.87
CA TRP A 108 -0.26 -4.23 -6.73
C TRP A 108 -1.36 -4.91 -5.92
N ALA A 109 -0.98 -5.82 -5.01
CA ALA A 109 -1.94 -6.57 -4.21
C ALA A 109 -2.90 -5.66 -3.44
N GLU A 110 -2.38 -4.63 -2.79
CA GLU A 110 -3.16 -3.69 -1.98
C GLU A 110 -3.98 -2.74 -2.85
N GLU A 111 -3.40 -2.10 -3.86
CA GLU A 111 -4.16 -1.17 -4.70
C GLU A 111 -5.27 -1.88 -5.49
N ALA A 112 -5.01 -3.10 -5.99
CA ALA A 112 -6.01 -3.92 -6.66
C ALA A 112 -7.16 -4.31 -5.69
N ALA A 113 -6.83 -4.72 -4.46
CA ALA A 113 -7.82 -5.12 -3.47
C ALA A 113 -8.63 -3.94 -2.92
N PHE A 114 -7.97 -2.86 -2.49
CA PHE A 114 -8.62 -1.75 -1.79
C PHE A 114 -9.16 -0.68 -2.76
N ARG A 115 -8.36 -0.19 -3.71
CA ARG A 115 -8.76 0.89 -4.64
C ARG A 115 -9.43 0.36 -5.90
N GLY A 116 -9.12 -0.88 -6.30
CA GLY A 116 -9.84 -1.59 -7.33
C GLY A 116 -11.14 -2.18 -6.78
N ALA A 117 -11.04 -3.33 -6.11
CA ALA A 117 -12.19 -4.16 -5.79
C ALA A 117 -13.10 -3.57 -4.71
N LEU A 118 -12.56 -3.25 -3.53
CA LEU A 118 -13.35 -2.73 -2.41
C LEU A 118 -13.94 -1.36 -2.71
N ALA A 119 -13.17 -0.43 -3.29
CA ALA A 119 -13.69 0.87 -3.69
C ALA A 119 -14.81 0.75 -4.74
N THR A 120 -14.69 -0.16 -5.71
CA THR A 120 -15.74 -0.39 -6.72
C THR A 120 -17.05 -0.83 -6.09
N ILE A 121 -17.03 -1.87 -5.23
CA ILE A 121 -18.27 -2.35 -4.62
C ILE A 121 -18.77 -1.43 -3.50
N GLY A 122 -17.87 -0.76 -2.80
CA GLY A 122 -18.18 0.26 -1.80
C GLY A 122 -18.88 1.45 -2.43
N ALA A 123 -18.41 1.91 -3.60
CA ALA A 123 -19.06 2.98 -4.34
C ALA A 123 -20.47 2.61 -4.81
N ARG A 124 -20.68 1.35 -5.25
CA ARG A 124 -22.03 0.84 -5.58
C ARG A 124 -22.96 0.75 -4.37
N ALA A 125 -22.42 0.56 -3.16
CA ALA A 125 -23.19 0.36 -1.94
C ALA A 125 -23.47 1.65 -1.15
N PHE A 126 -22.53 2.59 -1.15
CA PHE A 126 -22.50 3.78 -0.29
C PHE A 126 -22.23 5.08 -1.06
N GLY A 127 -22.17 5.04 -2.39
CA GLY A 127 -21.73 6.17 -3.22
C GLY A 127 -20.20 6.35 -3.19
N ARG A 128 -19.66 7.20 -4.07
CA ARG A 128 -18.20 7.38 -4.23
C ARG A 128 -17.51 7.76 -2.92
N SER A 129 -18.02 8.77 -2.21
CA SER A 129 -17.43 9.23 -0.95
C SER A 129 -17.49 8.15 0.15
N GLY A 130 -18.65 7.49 0.31
CA GLY A 130 -18.81 6.41 1.28
C GLY A 130 -17.92 5.20 0.99
N GLY A 131 -17.81 4.81 -0.29
CA GLY A 131 -16.89 3.76 -0.74
C GLY A 131 -15.43 4.10 -0.45
N ARG A 132 -15.02 5.37 -0.65
CA ARG A 132 -13.67 5.84 -0.34
C ARG A 132 -13.37 5.79 1.16
N ILE A 133 -14.33 6.17 2.00
CA ILE A 133 -14.20 6.07 3.47
C ILE A 133 -14.09 4.61 3.89
N LEU A 134 -14.94 3.73 3.35
CA LEU A 134 -14.91 2.30 3.66
C LEU A 134 -13.56 1.67 3.33
N GLN A 135 -13.05 1.88 2.11
CA GLN A 135 -11.76 1.29 1.73
C GLN A 135 -10.60 1.89 2.53
N ALA A 136 -10.64 3.18 2.84
CA ALA A 136 -9.61 3.84 3.65
C ALA A 136 -9.59 3.31 5.08
N GLY A 137 -10.76 3.15 5.70
CA GLY A 137 -10.88 2.56 7.03
C GLY A 137 -10.43 1.10 7.06
N ALA A 138 -10.83 0.30 6.08
CA ALA A 138 -10.37 -1.10 5.97
C ALA A 138 -8.86 -1.20 5.77
N PHE A 139 -8.28 -0.32 4.94
CA PHE A 139 -6.84 -0.24 4.71
C PHE A 139 -6.08 0.21 5.98
N GLY A 140 -6.64 1.16 6.74
CA GLY A 140 -6.08 1.54 8.03
C GLY A 140 -6.04 0.36 9.00
N LEU A 141 -7.18 -0.32 9.15
CA LEU A 141 -7.33 -1.48 10.04
C LEU A 141 -6.47 -2.68 9.63
N SER A 142 -6.18 -2.87 8.34
CA SER A 142 -5.34 -3.98 7.88
C SER A 142 -3.89 -3.88 8.35
N HIS A 143 -3.43 -2.69 8.78
CA HIS A 143 -2.06 -2.49 9.28
C HIS A 143 -1.92 -2.74 10.79
N ILE A 144 -2.96 -3.22 11.47
CA ILE A 144 -2.87 -3.56 12.91
C ILE A 144 -1.83 -4.66 13.16
N ALA A 145 -1.78 -5.67 12.30
CA ALA A 145 -0.80 -6.76 12.46
C ALA A 145 0.63 -6.25 12.33
N ASP A 146 0.89 -5.40 11.33
CA ASP A 146 2.21 -4.81 11.09
C ASP A 146 2.64 -3.92 12.26
N ALA A 147 1.75 -3.03 12.73
CA ALA A 147 2.03 -2.16 13.86
C ALA A 147 2.39 -2.95 15.13
N ARG A 148 1.71 -4.08 15.38
CA ARG A 148 2.03 -4.96 16.50
C ARG A 148 3.37 -5.65 16.33
N ALA A 149 3.68 -6.12 15.12
CA ALA A 149 4.93 -6.80 14.83
C ALA A 149 6.15 -5.87 14.97
N THR A 150 6.00 -4.59 14.62
CA THR A 150 7.08 -3.59 14.67
C THR A 150 7.08 -2.74 15.94
N GLY A 151 6.12 -2.95 16.85
CA GLY A 151 5.98 -2.16 18.07
C GLY A 151 5.58 -0.69 17.84
N GLU A 152 5.04 -0.37 16.66
CA GLU A 152 4.56 0.98 16.33
C GLU A 152 3.24 1.31 17.07
N PRO A 153 2.95 2.60 17.35
CA PRO A 153 1.71 2.98 18.02
C PRO A 153 0.47 2.66 17.17
N LEU A 154 -0.31 1.65 17.59
CA LEU A 154 -1.45 1.11 16.82
C LEU A 154 -2.39 2.18 16.27
N VAL A 155 -2.87 3.09 17.13
CA VAL A 155 -3.84 4.13 16.73
C VAL A 155 -3.22 5.07 15.69
N LEU A 156 -1.96 5.46 15.89
CA LEU A 156 -1.28 6.35 14.95
C LEU A 156 -1.05 5.66 13.60
N THR A 157 -0.62 4.40 13.60
CA THR A 157 -0.42 3.63 12.36
C THR A 157 -1.73 3.48 11.60
N VAL A 158 -2.82 3.04 12.26
CA VAL A 158 -4.14 2.90 11.64
C VAL A 158 -4.66 4.21 11.05
N LEU A 159 -4.49 5.33 11.77
CA LEU A 159 -4.91 6.64 11.29
C LEU A 159 -4.04 7.11 10.11
N ALA A 160 -2.71 6.99 10.20
CA ALA A 160 -1.79 7.41 9.16
C ALA A 160 -1.99 6.60 7.87
N THR A 161 -2.07 5.26 7.97
CA THR A 161 -2.33 4.40 6.81
C THR A 161 -3.75 4.58 6.31
N GLY A 162 -4.75 4.82 7.17
CA GLY A 162 -6.10 5.18 6.75
C GLY A 162 -6.16 6.49 5.95
N ILE A 163 -5.42 7.53 6.37
CA ILE A 163 -5.29 8.80 5.64
C ILE A 163 -4.61 8.57 4.29
N ALA A 164 -3.49 7.85 4.25
CA ALA A 164 -2.84 7.45 2.99
C ALA A 164 -3.81 6.66 2.09
N GLY A 165 -4.55 5.74 2.70
CA GLY A 165 -5.71 5.02 2.19
C GLY A 165 -6.67 5.89 1.41
N TRP A 166 -7.14 6.93 2.09
CA TRP A 166 -8.07 7.91 1.55
C TRP A 166 -7.45 8.73 0.42
N MET A 167 -6.19 9.16 0.57
CA MET A 167 -5.46 9.93 -0.45
C MET A 167 -5.27 9.13 -1.74
N PHE A 168 -4.91 7.85 -1.64
CA PHE A 168 -4.79 6.97 -2.81
C PHE A 168 -6.14 6.75 -3.49
N GLY A 169 -7.21 6.57 -2.72
CA GLY A 169 -8.58 6.56 -3.26
C GLY A 169 -8.95 7.87 -3.96
N TRP A 170 -8.55 9.01 -3.40
CA TRP A 170 -8.75 10.32 -4.03
C TRP A 170 -7.95 10.47 -5.34
N LEU A 171 -6.69 10.01 -5.39
CA LEU A 171 -5.87 10.00 -6.60
C LEU A 171 -6.51 9.15 -7.71
N ALA A 172 -7.04 7.97 -7.35
CA ALA A 172 -7.76 7.10 -8.27
C ALA A 172 -9.02 7.78 -8.82
N ASP A 173 -9.84 8.38 -7.94
CA ASP A 173 -11.07 9.07 -8.34
C ASP A 173 -10.78 10.32 -9.19
N ARG A 174 -9.71 11.06 -8.88
CA ARG A 174 -9.34 12.31 -9.55
C ARG A 174 -8.80 12.09 -10.96
N SER A 175 -8.07 10.98 -11.17
CA SER A 175 -7.49 10.60 -12.46
C SER A 175 -8.35 9.62 -13.26
N GLY A 176 -9.26 8.90 -12.58
CA GLY A 176 -9.98 7.76 -13.14
C GLY A 176 -9.12 6.52 -13.37
N SER A 177 -7.94 6.44 -12.75
CA SER A 177 -6.94 5.40 -12.99
C SER A 177 -6.25 4.94 -11.71
N LEU A 178 -6.06 3.63 -11.55
CA LEU A 178 -5.22 3.05 -10.51
C LEU A 178 -3.73 3.33 -10.72
N ALA A 179 -3.31 3.79 -11.90
CA ALA A 179 -1.91 4.15 -12.13
C ALA A 179 -1.43 5.27 -11.18
N ALA A 180 -2.32 6.22 -10.82
CA ALA A 180 -1.96 7.30 -9.90
C ALA A 180 -1.58 6.78 -8.50
N PRO A 181 -2.47 6.06 -7.78
CA PRO A 181 -2.10 5.51 -6.48
C PRO A 181 -1.03 4.42 -6.56
N LEU A 182 -1.00 3.57 -7.60
CA LEU A 182 0.06 2.58 -7.77
C LEU A 182 1.45 3.23 -7.79
N LEU A 183 1.63 4.29 -8.59
CA LEU A 183 2.91 5.00 -8.66
C LEU A 183 3.25 5.71 -7.36
N THR A 184 2.28 6.37 -6.73
CA THR A 184 2.53 7.08 -5.46
C THR A 184 2.88 6.11 -4.34
N HIS A 185 2.16 4.99 -4.25
CA HIS A 185 2.38 3.95 -3.26
C HIS A 185 3.74 3.26 -3.50
N LEU A 186 4.08 2.94 -4.75
CA LEU A 186 5.40 2.43 -5.12
C LEU A 186 6.50 3.41 -4.70
N ALA A 187 6.36 4.70 -5.01
CA ALA A 187 7.35 5.70 -4.64
C ALA A 187 7.56 5.80 -3.12
N ILE A 188 6.49 5.74 -2.32
CA ILE A 188 6.58 5.74 -0.85
C ILE A 188 7.35 4.52 -0.35
N ASN A 189 7.00 3.33 -0.82
CA ASN A 189 7.62 2.09 -0.35
C ASN A 189 9.08 1.99 -0.80
N GLU A 190 9.36 2.26 -2.07
CA GLU A 190 10.72 2.21 -2.62
C GLU A 190 11.62 3.27 -2.01
N ALA A 191 11.16 4.52 -1.88
CA ALA A 191 11.96 5.58 -1.25
C ALA A 191 12.24 5.27 0.22
N GLY A 192 11.24 4.75 0.96
CA GLY A 192 11.42 4.33 2.35
C GLY A 192 12.39 3.15 2.49
N ALA A 193 12.29 2.15 1.61
CA ALA A 193 13.16 0.99 1.58
C ALA A 193 14.61 1.38 1.26
N VAL A 194 14.82 2.18 0.21
CA VAL A 194 16.15 2.69 -0.17
C VAL A 194 16.74 3.55 0.94
N ALA A 195 15.95 4.44 1.55
CA ALA A 195 16.42 5.27 2.67
C ALA A 195 16.88 4.41 3.86
N ALA A 196 16.11 3.38 4.23
CA ALA A 196 16.49 2.47 5.31
C ALA A 196 17.80 1.72 5.01
N VAL A 197 17.94 1.18 3.79
CA VAL A 197 19.18 0.50 3.35
C VAL A 197 20.38 1.46 3.40
N LEU A 198 20.22 2.70 2.93
CA LEU A 198 21.29 3.70 2.94
C LEU A 198 21.69 4.12 4.36
N VAL A 199 20.71 4.31 5.25
CA VAL A 199 20.96 4.64 6.66
C VAL A 199 21.74 3.51 7.36
N GLN A 200 21.36 2.24 7.17
CA GLN A 200 22.05 1.11 7.79
C GLN A 200 23.46 0.91 7.23
N ARG A 201 23.66 1.03 5.91
CA ARG A 201 24.99 0.97 5.29
C ARG A 201 25.94 2.04 5.83
N ARG A 202 25.45 3.28 6.01
CA ARG A 202 26.25 4.39 6.54
C ARG A 202 26.56 4.27 8.02
N SER A 203 25.73 3.55 8.78
CA SER A 203 25.91 3.39 10.23
C SER A 203 26.98 2.34 10.59
N GLY A 204 27.66 1.74 9.61
CA GLY A 204 28.71 0.74 9.86
C GLY A 204 28.19 -0.59 10.41
N ILE A 205 26.87 -0.76 10.52
CA ILE A 205 26.20 -2.05 10.78
C ILE A 205 26.24 -2.83 9.46
N SER A 206 27.46 -3.17 9.04
CA SER A 206 27.68 -4.17 8.01
C SER A 206 27.41 -5.51 8.68
N THR A 207 26.24 -6.09 8.43
CA THR A 207 26.13 -7.55 8.48
C THR A 207 27.17 -8.08 7.52
N ARG A 208 28.30 -8.52 8.08
CA ARG A 208 29.11 -9.57 7.48
C ARG A 208 28.16 -10.75 7.28
N LEU A 209 27.82 -11.00 6.03
CA LEU A 209 27.60 -12.34 5.50
C LEU A 209 28.61 -12.51 4.37
#